data_AF-A0A835WCG6-F1
#
_entry.id   AF-A0A835WCG6-F1
#
_cell.length_a   1.000
_cell.length_b   1.000
_cell.length_c   1.000
_cell.angle_alpha   90.00
_cell.angle_beta   90.00
_cell.angle_gamma   90.00
#
_symmetry.space_group_name_H-M   'P 1'
#
loop_
_entity.id
_entity.type
_entity.pdbx_description
1 polymer ?
#
loop_
_entity_poly.entity_id
_entity_poly.type
_entity_poly.pdbx_seq_one_letter_code
_entity_poly.pdbx_strand_id
1 'polypeptide(L)'
;MVVTGRAAKADMASWHDYWRAGITNSVGPACGMVALKNITYSAQVLAKSCKMVPVMLMGVMLHGKRYTFIEYVCMSLIGLGVAAFAQKGRSGGVVSPNPLLGYSLCLVNLAFDGYTNATQDEINKRHPRNSSIHMMCWMNFWTAVYYAAYMFLPCALPGAGGACTGMDLVAFCTRHPDALLDLVIFCLCGAIGQLFIFFTIKTFGSLVTTLVCTTRKFFNILLSVVWNGNPLLANQWLGVSMVFAGLLMQGYMKGSKPHHKKKAD
;
A
#
# COMPACT_ATOMS: atom_id res chain seq x y z
N MET A 1 32.76 -15.08 39.62
CA MET A 1 32.47 -13.79 38.97
C MET A 1 31.00 -13.80 38.61
N VAL A 2 30.21 -12.98 39.29
CA VAL A 2 28.75 -12.92 39.18
C VAL A 2 28.37 -12.40 37.79
N VAL A 3 27.82 -13.26 36.94
CA VAL A 3 27.18 -12.83 35.69
C VAL A 3 25.75 -12.40 36.02
N THR A 4 25.63 -11.24 36.68
CA THR A 4 24.40 -10.44 36.69
C THR A 4 24.27 -9.77 35.33
N GLY A 5 23.87 -10.54 34.33
CA GLY A 5 23.35 -10.03 33.07
C GLY A 5 21.83 -10.20 33.08
N ARG A 6 21.11 -9.19 33.58
CA ARG A 6 19.65 -9.10 33.45
C ARG A 6 19.30 -9.41 31.99
N ALA A 7 18.61 -10.52 31.74
CA ALA A 7 17.89 -10.72 30.49
C ALA A 7 16.83 -9.62 30.40
N ALA A 8 17.18 -8.50 29.77
CA ALA A 8 16.24 -7.44 29.49
C ALA A 8 15.10 -8.04 28.67
N LYS A 9 13.89 -7.98 29.24
CA LYS A 9 12.62 -8.22 28.56
C LYS A 9 12.70 -7.53 27.20
N ALA A 10 12.84 -8.29 26.11
CA ALA A 10 12.93 -7.74 24.77
C ALA A 10 11.56 -7.16 24.42
N ASP A 11 11.39 -5.85 24.65
CA ASP A 11 10.11 -5.16 24.60
C ASP A 11 9.49 -5.30 23.20
N MET A 12 8.25 -5.77 23.16
CA MET A 12 7.42 -5.64 21.96
C MET A 12 7.24 -4.15 21.68
N ALA A 13 7.16 -3.76 20.40
CA ALA A 13 6.91 -2.36 20.04
C ALA A 13 5.64 -1.87 20.73
N SER A 14 5.73 -0.71 21.38
CA SER A 14 4.61 -0.15 22.11
C SER A 14 3.55 0.33 21.12
N TRP A 15 2.30 0.44 21.58
CA TRP A 15 1.20 0.92 20.75
C TRP A 15 1.46 2.32 20.18
N HIS A 16 2.19 3.17 20.91
CA HIS A 16 2.59 4.49 20.44
C HIS A 16 3.54 4.45 19.24
N ASP A 17 4.34 3.41 19.05
CA ASP A 17 5.31 3.39 17.93
C ASP A 17 4.62 3.39 16.55
N TYR A 18 3.33 3.06 16.51
CA TYR A 18 2.54 2.93 15.29
C TYR A 18 1.78 4.20 14.87
N TRP A 19 1.71 5.26 15.69
CA TRP A 19 0.85 6.41 15.40
C TRP A 19 1.20 7.10 14.07
N ARG A 20 2.50 7.28 13.78
CA ARG A 20 2.99 7.90 12.53
C ARG A 20 2.64 7.07 11.29
N ALA A 21 2.80 5.75 11.40
CA ALA A 21 2.41 4.81 10.35
C ALA A 21 0.89 4.81 10.16
N GLY A 22 0.12 4.90 11.24
CA GLY A 22 -1.34 5.00 11.20
C GLY A 22 -1.85 6.23 10.44
N ILE A 23 -1.23 7.41 10.64
CA ILE A 23 -1.63 8.64 9.92
C ILE A 23 -1.45 8.45 8.42
N THR A 24 -0.25 8.04 8.01
CA THR A 24 0.09 7.85 6.59
C THR A 24 -0.73 6.74 5.94
N ASN A 25 -1.01 5.67 6.67
CA ASN A 25 -1.89 4.57 6.26
C ASN A 25 -3.38 4.95 6.21
N SER A 26 -3.78 6.08 6.78
CA SER A 26 -5.15 6.62 6.68
C SER A 26 -5.25 7.63 5.54
N VAL A 27 -4.37 8.63 5.54
CA VAL A 27 -4.40 9.74 4.58
C VAL A 27 -4.05 9.27 3.17
N GLY A 28 -3.06 8.39 3.01
CA GLY A 28 -2.65 7.88 1.70
C GLY A 28 -3.81 7.23 0.94
N PRO A 29 -4.44 6.17 1.47
CA PRO A 29 -5.60 5.54 0.84
C PRO A 29 -6.75 6.51 0.56
N ALA A 30 -7.03 7.47 1.46
CA ALA A 30 -8.04 8.50 1.24
C ALA A 30 -7.73 9.38 0.00
N CYS A 31 -6.50 9.87 -0.15
CA CYS A 31 -6.05 10.57 -1.36
C CYS A 31 -6.21 9.69 -2.61
N GLY A 32 -5.97 8.38 -2.48
CA GLY A 32 -6.27 7.40 -3.53
C GLY A 32 -7.74 7.36 -3.92
N MET A 33 -8.66 7.30 -2.95
CA MET A 33 -10.10 7.29 -3.26
C MET A 33 -10.54 8.59 -3.94
N VAL A 34 -10.01 9.75 -3.53
CA VAL A 34 -10.29 11.04 -4.19
C VAL A 34 -9.71 11.08 -5.61
N ALA A 35 -8.55 10.47 -5.85
CA ALA A 35 -7.99 10.37 -7.18
C ALA A 35 -8.89 9.58 -8.16
N LEU A 36 -9.65 8.58 -7.69
CA LEU A 36 -10.61 7.84 -8.55
C LEU A 36 -11.72 8.73 -9.11
N LYS A 37 -12.01 9.88 -8.48
CA LYS A 37 -12.96 10.87 -9.02
C LYS A 37 -12.39 11.66 -10.20
N ASN A 38 -11.08 11.62 -10.41
CA ASN A 38 -10.36 12.48 -11.35
C ASN A 38 -9.65 11.69 -12.47
N ILE A 39 -9.34 10.41 -12.22
CA ILE A 39 -8.70 9.50 -13.18
C ILE A 39 -9.42 8.15 -13.18
N THR A 40 -9.33 7.41 -14.29
CA THR A 40 -9.95 6.10 -14.41
C THR A 40 -9.34 5.10 -13.42
N TYR A 41 -10.13 4.09 -13.02
CA TYR A 41 -9.65 3.01 -12.16
C TYR A 41 -8.37 2.36 -12.71
N SER A 42 -8.35 2.05 -14.01
CA SER A 42 -7.17 1.49 -14.69
C SER A 42 -5.96 2.42 -14.60
N ALA A 43 -6.13 3.73 -14.83
CA ALA A 43 -5.05 4.71 -14.69
C ALA A 43 -4.54 4.82 -13.25
N GLN A 44 -5.42 4.71 -12.26
CA GLN A 44 -5.03 4.71 -10.86
C GLN A 44 -4.25 3.45 -10.47
N VAL A 45 -4.73 2.25 -10.82
CA VAL A 45 -4.04 1.00 -10.49
C VAL A 45 -2.64 1.01 -11.10
N LEU A 46 -2.52 1.57 -12.29
CA LEU A 46 -1.27 1.79 -12.99
C LEU A 46 -0.37 2.79 -12.25
N ALA A 47 -0.85 3.99 -11.94
CA ALA A 47 -0.09 4.97 -11.14
C ALA A 47 0.38 4.37 -9.80
N LYS A 48 -0.49 3.62 -9.10
CA LYS A 48 -0.15 2.94 -7.86
C LYS A 48 0.84 1.78 -8.03
N SER A 49 1.00 1.23 -9.23
CA SER A 49 2.00 0.20 -9.51
C SER A 49 3.43 0.76 -9.46
N CYS A 50 3.58 2.08 -9.61
CA CYS A 50 4.85 2.80 -9.38
C CYS A 50 5.25 2.88 -7.89
N LYS A 51 4.49 2.30 -6.95
CA LYS A 51 4.74 2.33 -5.49
C LYS A 51 6.15 1.88 -5.12
N MET A 52 6.75 1.00 -5.92
CA MET A 52 8.10 0.51 -5.68
C MET A 52 9.16 1.62 -5.75
N VAL A 53 8.96 2.67 -6.56
CA VAL A 53 9.89 3.81 -6.65
C VAL A 53 9.89 4.64 -5.36
N PRO A 54 8.75 5.15 -4.84
CA PRO A 54 8.72 5.86 -3.56
C PRO A 54 9.12 5.00 -2.36
N VAL A 55 8.76 3.71 -2.32
CA VAL A 55 9.20 2.79 -1.27
C VAL A 55 10.73 2.67 -1.24
N MET A 56 11.35 2.58 -2.42
CA MET A 56 12.80 2.49 -2.53
C MET A 56 13.48 3.80 -2.14
N LEU A 57 12.99 4.94 -2.63
CA LEU A 57 13.49 6.27 -2.26
C LEU A 57 13.40 6.52 -0.75
N MET A 58 12.25 6.24 -0.14
CA MET A 58 12.05 6.37 1.31
C MET A 58 12.96 5.43 2.10
N GLY A 59 13.19 4.21 1.59
CA GLY A 59 14.14 3.28 2.21
C GLY A 59 15.60 3.77 2.18
N VAL A 60 16.01 4.52 1.15
CA VAL A 60 17.32 5.19 1.11
C VAL A 60 17.36 6.35 2.10
N MET A 61 16.37 7.24 2.04
CA MET A 61 16.34 8.48 2.82
C MET A 61 16.20 8.23 4.33
N LEU A 62 15.33 7.31 4.75
CA LEU A 62 15.01 7.10 6.16
C LEU A 62 15.88 6.03 6.82
N HIS A 63 16.32 5.00 6.08
CA HIS A 63 17.06 3.86 6.66
C HIS A 63 18.47 3.68 6.12
N GLY A 64 18.95 4.58 5.27
CA GLY A 64 20.28 4.47 4.66
C GLY A 64 20.47 3.18 3.88
N LYS A 65 19.39 2.52 3.42
CA LYS A 65 19.50 1.29 2.63
C LYS A 65 20.19 1.63 1.31
N ARG A 66 21.24 0.90 0.98
CA ARG A 66 21.90 0.99 -0.34
C ARG A 66 21.28 -0.05 -1.26
N TYR A 67 20.72 0.43 -2.36
CA TYR A 67 20.24 -0.43 -3.43
C TYR A 67 21.28 -0.48 -4.55
N THR A 68 21.36 -1.62 -5.21
CA THR A 68 22.24 -1.84 -6.37
C THR A 68 21.71 -1.11 -7.60
N PHE A 69 22.59 -0.73 -8.52
CA PHE A 69 22.19 -0.06 -9.76
C PHE A 69 21.11 -0.82 -10.53
N ILE A 70 21.21 -2.16 -10.58
CA ILE A 70 20.22 -3.00 -11.26
C ILE A 70 18.85 -2.94 -10.57
N GLU A 71 18.78 -2.79 -9.25
CA GLU A 71 17.50 -2.58 -8.54
C GLU A 71 16.83 -1.28 -9.02
N TYR A 72 17.60 -0.19 -9.22
CA TYR A 72 17.06 1.05 -9.81
C TYR A 72 16.57 0.85 -11.25
N VAL A 73 17.34 0.14 -12.09
CA VAL A 73 16.94 -0.16 -13.47
C VAL A 73 15.64 -0.96 -13.51
N CYS A 74 15.49 -1.99 -12.67
CA CYS A 74 14.26 -2.77 -12.57
C CYS A 74 13.06 -1.88 -12.19
N MET A 75 13.25 -0.94 -11.25
CA MET A 75 12.16 -0.07 -10.79
C MET A 75 11.73 0.89 -11.89
N SER A 76 12.71 1.47 -12.59
CA SER A 76 12.48 2.33 -13.74
C SER A 76 11.79 1.59 -14.87
N LEU A 77 12.18 0.35 -15.16
CA LEU A 77 11.56 -0.48 -16.19
C LEU A 77 10.09 -0.76 -15.87
N ILE A 78 9.78 -1.09 -14.61
CA ILE A 78 8.40 -1.28 -14.14
C ILE A 78 7.62 0.03 -14.24
N GLY A 79 8.18 1.16 -13.78
CA GLY A 79 7.53 2.47 -13.84
C GLY A 79 7.25 2.94 -15.27
N LEU A 80 8.22 2.77 -16.18
CA LEU A 80 8.09 3.12 -17.59
C LEU A 80 7.12 2.18 -18.32
N GLY A 81 7.15 0.87 -18.05
CA GLY A 81 6.21 -0.08 -18.64
C GLY A 81 4.77 0.19 -18.23
N VAL A 82 4.57 0.53 -16.95
CA VAL A 82 3.32 1.02 -16.39
C VAL A 82 2.88 2.32 -17.08
N ALA A 83 3.77 3.30 -17.25
CA ALA A 83 3.44 4.55 -17.93
C ALA A 83 3.09 4.34 -19.42
N ALA A 84 3.81 3.47 -20.14
CA ALA A 84 3.55 3.14 -21.54
C ALA A 84 2.19 2.45 -21.73
N PHE A 85 1.80 1.57 -20.80
CA PHE A 85 0.48 0.95 -20.79
C PHE A 85 -0.66 1.97 -20.60
N ALA A 86 -0.37 3.12 -19.97
CA ALA A 86 -1.34 4.15 -19.63
C ALA A 86 -1.78 5.00 -20.82
N GLN A 87 -0.92 5.15 -21.83
CA GLN A 87 -1.01 6.24 -22.82
C GLN A 87 -2.23 6.19 -23.75
N LYS A 88 -3.04 5.12 -23.73
CA LYS A 88 -4.22 5.03 -24.61
C LYS A 88 -5.41 4.25 -24.03
N GLY A 89 -5.63 4.35 -22.72
CA GLY A 89 -6.87 3.88 -22.09
C GLY A 89 -7.95 4.97 -22.05
N ARG A 90 -8.52 5.35 -23.21
CA ARG A 90 -9.73 6.20 -23.24
C ARG A 90 -10.94 5.35 -22.85
N SER A 91 -11.13 5.10 -21.57
CA SER A 91 -12.45 4.66 -21.07
C SER A 91 -13.15 5.88 -20.48
N GLY A 92 -14.14 6.40 -21.21
CA GLY A 92 -15.06 7.40 -20.68
C GLY A 92 -15.70 6.93 -19.39
N GLY A 93 -15.94 7.86 -18.46
CA GLY A 93 -16.55 7.54 -17.16
C GLY A 93 -16.25 8.53 -16.03
N VAL A 94 -15.35 9.51 -16.25
CA VAL A 94 -15.04 10.53 -15.24
C VAL A 94 -15.82 11.81 -15.54
N VAL A 95 -16.72 12.21 -14.64
CA VAL A 95 -17.44 13.49 -14.70
C VAL A 95 -16.46 14.59 -14.28
N SER A 96 -16.10 15.50 -15.20
CA SER A 96 -15.07 16.55 -15.03
C SER A 96 -13.65 16.04 -14.68
N PRO A 97 -12.92 15.42 -15.61
CA PRO A 97 -11.59 14.91 -15.35
C PRO A 97 -10.58 16.03 -15.09
N ASN A 98 -9.89 15.98 -13.95
CA ASN A 98 -8.66 16.75 -13.70
C ASN A 98 -7.47 15.78 -13.51
N PRO A 99 -6.83 15.34 -14.62
CA PRO A 99 -5.77 14.34 -14.55
C PRO A 99 -4.58 14.81 -13.70
N LEU A 100 -4.24 16.10 -13.73
CA LEU A 100 -3.14 16.65 -12.94
C LEU A 100 -3.39 16.46 -11.44
N LEU A 101 -4.61 16.78 -10.97
CA LEU A 101 -5.02 16.55 -9.59
C LEU A 101 -5.07 15.05 -9.25
N GLY A 102 -5.60 14.21 -10.15
CA GLY A 102 -5.69 12.77 -9.90
C GLY A 102 -4.32 12.09 -9.79
N TYR A 103 -3.38 12.44 -10.68
CA TYR A 103 -2.01 11.92 -10.64
C TYR A 103 -1.21 12.49 -9.47
N SER A 104 -1.38 13.76 -9.11
CA SER A 104 -0.70 14.34 -7.94
C SER A 104 -1.18 13.71 -6.63
N LEU A 105 -2.49 13.45 -6.49
CA LEU A 105 -3.06 12.72 -5.36
C LEU A 105 -2.56 11.27 -5.29
N CYS A 106 -2.37 10.62 -6.45
CA CYS A 106 -1.72 9.31 -6.49
C CYS A 106 -0.26 9.39 -6.02
N LEU A 107 0.50 10.42 -6.41
CA LEU A 107 1.87 10.61 -5.96
C LEU A 107 1.95 10.83 -4.44
N VAL A 108 1.06 11.64 -3.87
CA VAL A 108 0.95 11.83 -2.41
C VAL A 108 0.61 10.52 -1.71
N ASN A 109 -0.36 9.76 -2.24
CA ASN A 109 -0.70 8.44 -1.72
C ASN A 109 0.53 7.51 -1.71
N LEU A 110 1.26 7.46 -2.83
CA LEU A 110 2.45 6.62 -2.98
C LEU A 110 3.59 7.02 -2.04
N ALA A 111 3.75 8.32 -1.77
CA ALA A 111 4.73 8.83 -0.82
C ALA A 111 4.39 8.40 0.62
N PHE A 112 3.12 8.54 1.03
CA PHE A 112 2.67 8.06 2.33
C PHE A 112 2.74 6.55 2.46
N ASP A 113 2.34 5.82 1.42
CA ASP A 113 2.53 4.38 1.31
C ASP A 113 4.01 4.00 1.48
N GLY A 114 4.94 4.72 0.85
CA GLY A 114 6.38 4.53 1.00
C GLY A 114 6.85 4.74 2.44
N TYR A 115 6.38 5.80 3.09
CA TYR A 115 6.68 6.08 4.49
C TYR A 115 6.14 5.00 5.43
N THR A 116 4.87 4.59 5.28
CA THR A 116 4.26 3.51 6.10
C THR A 116 5.06 2.22 5.97
N ASN A 117 5.42 1.83 4.75
CA ASN A 117 6.22 0.62 4.50
C ASN A 117 7.62 0.70 5.12
N ALA A 118 8.25 1.86 5.07
CA ALA A 118 9.53 2.09 5.74
C ALA A 118 9.36 1.93 7.27
N THR A 119 8.40 2.62 7.89
CA THR A 119 8.18 2.53 9.34
C THR A 119 7.86 1.09 9.78
N GLN A 120 7.08 0.33 9.00
CA GLN A 120 6.84 -1.09 9.27
C GLN A 120 8.12 -1.93 9.25
N ASP A 121 9.00 -1.72 8.27
CA ASP A 121 10.31 -2.38 8.21
C ASP A 121 11.19 -2.00 9.43
N GLU A 122 11.14 -0.75 9.86
CA GLU A 122 11.91 -0.26 11.01
C GLU A 122 11.46 -0.90 12.32
N ILE A 123 10.15 -0.93 12.56
CA ILE A 123 9.55 -1.57 13.73
C ILE A 123 9.90 -3.07 13.74
N ASN A 124 9.81 -3.74 12.58
CA ASN A 124 10.17 -5.15 12.47
C ASN A 124 11.65 -5.42 12.75
N LYS A 125 12.55 -4.50 12.38
CA LYS A 125 13.99 -4.59 12.67
C LYS A 125 14.30 -4.32 14.14
N ARG A 126 13.69 -3.27 14.73
CA ARG A 126 13.90 -2.88 16.13
C ARG A 126 13.29 -3.90 17.10
N HIS A 127 12.15 -4.49 16.74
CA HIS A 127 11.41 -5.44 17.57
C HIS A 127 11.25 -6.78 16.85
N PRO A 128 12.30 -7.62 16.76
CA PRO A 128 12.27 -8.87 16.01
C PRO A 128 11.26 -9.88 16.57
N ARG A 129 11.02 -9.88 17.89
CA ARG A 129 10.00 -10.75 18.56
C ARG A 129 8.56 -10.30 18.34
N ASN A 130 8.33 -9.12 17.77
CA ASN A 130 6.99 -8.60 17.51
C ASN A 130 6.24 -9.48 16.48
N SER A 131 5.05 -9.95 16.81
CA SER A 131 4.22 -10.75 15.89
C SER A 131 3.63 -9.88 14.78
N SER A 132 3.44 -10.46 13.58
CA SER A 132 2.75 -9.81 12.46
C SER A 132 1.34 -9.35 12.83
N ILE A 133 0.65 -10.16 13.65
CA ILE A 133 -0.71 -9.86 14.13
C ILE A 133 -0.67 -8.68 15.10
N HIS A 134 0.33 -8.62 15.99
CA HIS A 134 0.47 -7.50 16.93
C HIS A 134 0.71 -6.17 16.20
N MET A 135 1.57 -6.17 15.18
CA MET A 135 1.77 -5.01 14.30
C MET A 135 0.49 -4.62 13.56
N MET A 136 -0.26 -5.60 13.03
CA MET A 136 -1.54 -5.36 12.37
C MET A 136 -2.56 -4.71 13.31
N CYS A 137 -2.74 -5.25 14.51
CA CYS A 137 -3.70 -4.74 15.50
C CYS A 137 -3.44 -3.27 15.85
N TRP A 138 -2.20 -2.91 16.20
CA TRP A 138 -1.91 -1.54 16.61
C TRP A 138 -1.92 -0.53 15.46
N MET A 139 -1.51 -0.94 14.27
CA MET A 139 -1.59 -0.07 13.09
C MET A 139 -3.04 0.17 12.67
N ASN A 140 -3.89 -0.87 12.73
CA ASN A 140 -5.32 -0.75 12.47
C ASN A 140 -6.04 0.03 13.57
N PHE A 141 -5.63 -0.10 14.84
CA PHE A 141 -6.16 0.69 15.94
C PHE A 141 -5.98 2.19 15.70
N TRP A 142 -4.75 2.65 15.40
CA TRP A 142 -4.51 4.06 15.09
C TRP A 142 -5.25 4.52 13.84
N THR A 143 -5.26 3.69 12.78
CA THR A 143 -6.01 3.98 11.55
C THR A 143 -7.52 4.16 11.85
N ALA A 144 -8.09 3.32 12.71
CA ALA A 144 -9.48 3.42 13.13
C ALA A 144 -9.74 4.69 13.95
N VAL A 145 -8.83 5.08 14.86
CA VAL A 145 -8.92 6.34 15.61
C VAL A 145 -8.94 7.54 14.66
N TYR A 146 -8.07 7.58 13.65
CA TYR A 146 -8.03 8.69 12.69
C TYR A 146 -9.28 8.75 11.80
N TYR A 147 -9.78 7.60 11.32
CA TYR A 147 -11.03 7.58 10.56
C TYR A 147 -12.25 7.95 11.42
N ALA A 148 -12.32 7.49 12.67
CA ALA A 148 -13.39 7.88 13.59
C ALA A 148 -13.38 9.39 13.84
N ALA A 149 -12.20 9.98 14.07
CA ALA A 149 -12.07 11.42 14.17
C ALA A 149 -12.55 12.13 12.90
N TYR A 150 -12.13 11.67 11.71
CA TYR A 150 -12.59 12.25 10.45
C TYR A 150 -14.12 12.17 10.26
N MET A 151 -14.75 11.05 10.63
CA MET A 151 -16.18 10.82 10.41
C MET A 151 -17.09 11.51 11.43
N PHE A 152 -16.65 11.70 12.67
CA PHE A 152 -17.50 12.14 13.78
C PHE A 152 -17.07 13.47 14.43
N LEU A 153 -15.80 13.90 14.31
CA LEU A 153 -15.35 15.16 14.90
C LEU A 153 -16.04 16.42 14.32
N PRO A 154 -16.34 16.51 13.00
CA PRO A 154 -17.02 17.68 12.44
C PRO A 154 -18.37 18.00 13.10
N CYS A 155 -19.08 17.03 13.64
CA CYS A 155 -20.36 17.28 14.31
C CYS A 155 -20.27 17.39 15.83
N ALA A 156 -19.13 17.05 16.42
CA ALA A 156 -18.83 17.36 17.81
C ALA A 156 -18.39 18.83 18.02
N LEU A 157 -17.98 19.52 16.95
CA LEU A 157 -17.54 20.91 16.99
C LEU A 157 -18.72 21.89 16.78
N PRO A 158 -18.96 22.81 17.74
CA PRO A 158 -19.96 23.86 17.58
C PRO A 158 -19.65 24.74 16.35
N GLY A 159 -20.62 24.87 15.42
CA GLY A 159 -20.52 25.75 14.25
C GLY A 159 -20.10 25.08 12.92
N ALA A 160 -19.75 23.80 12.91
CA ALA A 160 -19.29 23.08 11.72
C ALA A 160 -20.42 22.50 10.82
N GLY A 161 -21.64 23.03 10.90
CA GLY A 161 -22.72 22.71 9.94
C GLY A 161 -23.43 21.36 10.13
N GLY A 162 -23.19 20.65 11.24
CA GLY A 162 -24.04 19.55 11.73
C GLY A 162 -24.05 18.23 10.93
N ALA A 163 -23.52 18.20 9.71
CA ALA A 163 -23.46 16.98 8.91
C ALA A 163 -22.28 16.09 9.35
N CYS A 164 -22.55 14.95 9.99
CA CYS A 164 -21.53 13.92 10.20
C CYS A 164 -21.59 12.90 9.06
N THR A 165 -20.50 12.76 8.30
CA THR A 165 -20.34 11.67 7.32
C THR A 165 -20.54 10.29 7.98
N GLY A 166 -20.16 10.14 9.26
CA GLY A 166 -20.41 8.92 10.04
C GLY A 166 -21.89 8.65 10.29
N MET A 167 -22.68 9.67 10.59
CA MET A 167 -24.13 9.52 10.78
C MET A 167 -24.85 9.24 9.47
N ASP A 168 -24.41 9.86 8.37
CA ASP A 168 -24.94 9.57 7.03
C ASP A 168 -24.66 8.12 6.63
N LEU A 169 -23.48 7.58 6.94
CA LEU A 169 -23.16 6.17 6.73
C LEU A 169 -24.08 5.26 7.55
N VAL A 170 -24.28 5.56 8.84
CA VAL A 170 -25.18 4.77 9.70
C VAL A 170 -26.61 4.82 9.17
N ALA A 171 -27.10 6.00 8.78
CA ALA A 171 -28.43 6.17 8.19
C ALA A 171 -28.57 5.43 6.85
N PHE A 172 -27.52 5.37 6.04
CA PHE A 172 -27.51 4.61 4.81
C PHE A 172 -27.60 3.10 5.08
N CYS A 173 -26.78 2.58 6.01
CA CYS A 173 -26.78 1.17 6.37
C CYS A 173 -28.08 0.71 7.04
N THR A 174 -28.77 1.59 7.79
CA THR A 174 -30.08 1.25 8.37
C THR A 174 -31.21 1.25 7.34
N ARG A 175 -31.12 2.07 6.29
CA ARG A 175 -32.08 2.07 5.18
C ARG A 175 -31.86 0.92 4.20
N HIS A 176 -30.60 0.49 4.04
CA HIS A 176 -30.21 -0.55 3.07
C HIS A 176 -29.42 -1.68 3.77
N PRO A 177 -30.10 -2.64 4.41
CA PRO A 177 -29.43 -3.73 5.13
C PRO A 177 -28.62 -4.66 4.20
N ASP A 178 -29.02 -4.80 2.94
CA ASP A 178 -28.25 -5.59 1.95
C ASP A 178 -26.86 -4.96 1.69
N ALA A 179 -26.80 -3.63 1.59
CA ALA A 179 -25.53 -2.91 1.42
C ALA A 179 -24.63 -3.03 2.66
N LEU A 180 -25.22 -3.15 3.86
CA LEU A 180 -24.48 -3.42 5.09
C LEU A 180 -23.84 -4.82 5.05
N LEU A 181 -24.56 -5.83 4.56
CA LEU A 181 -24.03 -7.18 4.40
C LEU A 181 -22.83 -7.18 3.43
N ASP A 182 -22.96 -6.53 2.28
CA ASP A 182 -21.87 -6.38 1.30
C ASP A 182 -20.63 -5.70 1.93
N LEU A 183 -20.84 -4.66 2.73
CA LEU A 183 -19.78 -3.96 3.45
C LEU A 183 -19.09 -4.87 4.48
N VAL A 184 -19.85 -5.66 5.24
CA VAL A 184 -19.30 -6.59 6.23
C VAL A 184 -18.48 -7.69 5.54
N ILE A 185 -19.00 -8.29 4.47
CA ILE A 185 -18.29 -9.31 3.68
C ILE A 185 -17.00 -8.71 3.09
N PHE A 186 -17.07 -7.49 2.56
CA PHE A 186 -15.90 -6.76 2.06
C PHE A 186 -14.84 -6.56 3.16
N CYS A 187 -15.25 -6.15 4.37
CA CYS A 187 -14.35 -5.97 5.51
C CYS A 187 -13.73 -7.30 5.98
N LEU A 188 -14.50 -8.39 6.04
CA LEU A 188 -14.01 -9.72 6.42
C LEU A 188 -12.98 -10.24 5.41
N CYS A 189 -13.29 -10.16 4.12
CA CYS A 189 -12.36 -10.52 3.05
C CYS A 189 -11.09 -9.66 3.12
N GLY A 190 -11.25 -8.36 3.38
CA GLY A 190 -10.16 -7.41 3.59
C GLY A 190 -9.27 -7.79 4.78
N ALA A 191 -9.86 -8.17 5.92
CA ALA A 191 -9.14 -8.59 7.12
C ALA A 191 -8.32 -9.86 6.87
N ILE A 192 -8.91 -10.86 6.20
CA ILE A 192 -8.19 -12.08 5.79
C ILE A 192 -7.02 -11.71 4.88
N GLY A 193 -7.24 -10.84 3.90
CA GLY A 193 -6.17 -10.34 3.01
C GLY A 193 -5.04 -9.63 3.76
N GLN A 194 -5.37 -8.84 4.78
CA GLN A 194 -4.38 -8.13 5.60
C GLN A 194 -3.49 -9.10 6.39
N LEU A 195 -4.01 -10.23 6.89
CA LEU A 195 -3.19 -11.23 7.57
C LEU A 195 -2.01 -11.68 6.70
N PHE A 196 -2.25 -11.97 5.42
CA PHE A 196 -1.20 -12.33 4.47
C PHE A 196 -0.23 -11.19 4.19
N ILE A 197 -0.73 -9.95 4.10
CA ILE A 197 0.12 -8.76 3.87
C ILE A 197 1.07 -8.57 5.05
N PHE A 198 0.57 -8.50 6.29
CA PHE A 198 1.39 -8.31 7.47
C PHE A 198 2.33 -9.49 7.73
N PHE A 199 1.89 -10.72 7.45
CA PHE A 199 2.76 -11.90 7.48
C PHE A 199 3.92 -11.77 6.49
N THR A 200 3.65 -11.38 5.25
CA THR A 200 4.68 -11.19 4.21
C THR A 200 5.65 -10.07 4.58
N ILE A 201 5.16 -8.95 5.14
CA ILE A 201 6.00 -7.83 5.60
C ILE A 201 6.93 -8.30 6.72
N LYS A 202 6.41 -9.06 7.69
CA LYS A 202 7.23 -9.57 8.80
C LYS A 202 8.30 -10.55 8.32
N THR A 203 7.96 -11.42 7.38
CA THR A 203 8.86 -12.51 6.92
C THR A 203 9.87 -12.03 5.88
N PHE A 204 9.45 -11.21 4.91
CA PHE A 204 10.25 -10.84 3.74
C PHE A 204 10.49 -9.33 3.58
N GLY A 205 9.87 -8.51 4.44
CA GLY A 205 9.93 -7.05 4.37
C GLY A 205 8.92 -6.43 3.40
N SER A 206 8.77 -5.12 3.53
CA SER A 206 7.82 -4.31 2.76
C SER A 206 8.09 -4.32 1.24
N LEU A 207 9.37 -4.39 0.83
CA LEU A 207 9.74 -4.36 -0.59
C LEU A 207 9.29 -5.64 -1.33
N VAL A 208 9.45 -6.82 -0.72
CA VAL A 208 8.95 -8.08 -1.30
C VAL A 208 7.43 -8.09 -1.31
N THR A 209 6.80 -7.62 -0.23
CA THR A 209 5.34 -7.49 -0.16
C THR A 209 4.80 -6.59 -1.28
N THR A 210 5.46 -5.47 -1.54
CA THR A 210 5.09 -4.55 -2.62
C THR A 210 5.22 -5.23 -3.99
N LEU A 211 6.31 -5.98 -4.22
CA LEU A 211 6.50 -6.75 -5.45
C LEU A 211 5.37 -7.76 -5.70
N VAL A 212 5.01 -8.56 -4.68
CA VAL A 212 3.93 -9.55 -4.75
C VAL A 212 2.59 -8.87 -5.04
N CYS A 213 2.29 -7.77 -4.34
CA CYS A 213 1.06 -7.01 -4.53
C CYS A 213 0.94 -6.40 -5.94
N THR A 214 2.03 -5.81 -6.46
CA THR A 214 2.06 -5.23 -7.81
C THR A 214 1.88 -6.31 -8.87
N THR A 215 2.57 -7.44 -8.72
CA THR A 215 2.43 -8.59 -9.62
C THR A 215 0.97 -9.05 -9.68
N ARG A 216 0.34 -9.27 -8.52
CA ARG A 216 -1.10 -9.65 -8.44
C ARG A 216 -2.00 -8.64 -9.14
N LYS A 217 -1.81 -7.34 -8.87
CA LYS A 217 -2.61 -6.27 -9.50
C LYS A 217 -2.46 -6.25 -11.02
N PHE A 218 -1.24 -6.47 -11.49
CA PHE A 218 -0.94 -6.49 -12.91
C PHE A 218 -1.59 -7.67 -13.63
N PHE A 219 -1.53 -8.88 -13.04
CA PHE A 219 -2.28 -10.03 -13.55
C PHE A 219 -3.79 -9.80 -13.59
N ASN A 220 -4.37 -9.15 -12.57
CA ASN A 220 -5.78 -8.78 -12.58
C ASN A 220 -6.13 -7.81 -13.72
N ILE A 221 -5.26 -6.85 -14.04
CA ILE A 221 -5.45 -5.96 -15.19
C ILE A 221 -5.46 -6.77 -16.49
N LEU A 222 -4.48 -7.65 -16.69
CA LEU A 222 -4.41 -8.49 -17.90
C LEU A 222 -5.63 -9.39 -18.03
N LEU A 223 -6.03 -10.06 -16.95
CA LEU A 223 -7.21 -10.91 -16.93
C LEU A 223 -8.47 -10.10 -17.27
N SER A 224 -8.62 -8.90 -16.71
CA SER A 224 -9.75 -8.01 -17.01
C SER A 224 -9.78 -7.62 -18.49
N VAL A 225 -8.64 -7.35 -19.11
CA VAL A 225 -8.57 -6.99 -20.53
C VAL A 225 -8.91 -8.17 -21.44
N VAL A 226 -8.38 -9.36 -21.12
CA VAL A 226 -8.69 -10.61 -21.84
C VAL A 226 -10.18 -10.94 -21.72
N TRP A 227 -10.74 -10.83 -20.50
CA TRP A 227 -12.14 -11.12 -20.23
C TRP A 227 -13.09 -10.13 -20.92
N ASN A 228 -12.75 -8.84 -20.92
CA ASN A 228 -13.56 -7.80 -21.55
C ASN A 228 -13.38 -7.71 -23.07
N GLY A 229 -12.54 -8.57 -23.67
CA GLY A 229 -12.34 -8.62 -25.12
C GLY A 229 -11.76 -7.34 -25.73
N ASN A 230 -11.11 -6.49 -24.93
CA ASN A 230 -10.54 -5.22 -25.41
C ASN A 230 -9.11 -5.47 -25.94
N PRO A 231 -8.87 -5.46 -27.26
CA PRO A 231 -7.54 -5.75 -27.78
C PRO A 231 -6.53 -4.69 -27.32
N LEU A 232 -5.45 -5.14 -26.67
CA LEU A 232 -4.34 -4.28 -26.29
C LEU A 232 -3.59 -3.79 -27.53
N LEU A 233 -3.26 -2.50 -27.56
CA LEU A 233 -2.43 -1.90 -28.60
C LEU A 233 -0.99 -2.41 -28.51
N ALA A 234 -0.24 -2.39 -29.62
CA ALA A 234 1.17 -2.79 -29.65
C ALA A 234 2.02 -2.05 -28.58
N ASN A 235 1.76 -0.76 -28.36
CA ASN A 235 2.46 0.03 -27.33
C ASN A 235 2.13 -0.44 -25.90
N GLN A 236 0.93 -0.98 -25.67
CA GLN A 236 0.54 -1.53 -24.37
C GLN A 236 1.19 -2.88 -24.13
N TRP A 237 1.30 -3.72 -25.16
CA TRP A 237 2.09 -4.97 -25.10
C TRP A 237 3.56 -4.72 -24.78
N LEU A 238 4.15 -3.68 -25.37
CA LEU A 238 5.51 -3.26 -24.99
C LEU A 238 5.59 -2.88 -23.51
N GLY A 239 4.61 -2.12 -23.00
CA GLY A 239 4.50 -1.82 -21.57
C GLY A 239 4.38 -3.07 -20.69
N VAL A 240 3.60 -4.06 -21.11
CA VAL A 240 3.47 -5.37 -20.43
C VAL A 240 4.81 -6.09 -20.35
N SER A 241 5.52 -6.18 -21.48
CA SER A 241 6.85 -6.81 -21.55
C SER A 241 7.86 -6.12 -20.63
N MET A 242 7.86 -4.78 -20.59
CA MET A 242 8.73 -4.01 -19.69
C MET A 242 8.44 -4.29 -18.22
N VAL A 243 7.16 -4.34 -17.82
CA VAL A 243 6.78 -4.66 -16.43
C VAL A 243 7.24 -6.07 -16.06
N PHE A 244 6.95 -7.08 -16.89
CA PHE A 244 7.37 -8.45 -16.63
C PHE A 244 8.88 -8.62 -16.56
N ALA A 245 9.62 -8.02 -17.48
CA ALA A 245 11.08 -8.05 -17.47
C ALA A 245 11.65 -7.47 -16.15
N GLY A 246 11.09 -6.36 -15.66
CA GLY A 246 11.55 -5.73 -14.43
C GLY A 246 11.20 -6.54 -13.19
N LEU A 247 10.01 -7.14 -13.15
CA LEU A 247 9.58 -8.03 -12.06
C LEU A 247 10.46 -9.30 -12.01
N LEU A 248 10.70 -9.94 -13.16
CA LEU A 248 11.51 -11.16 -13.27
C LEU A 248 12.97 -10.90 -12.89
N MET A 249 13.55 -9.82 -13.40
CA MET A 249 14.94 -9.43 -13.08
C MET A 249 15.09 -9.15 -11.59
N GLN A 250 14.16 -8.42 -10.97
CA GLN A 250 14.20 -8.15 -9.53
C GLN A 250 14.02 -9.43 -8.70
N GLY A 251 13.10 -10.32 -9.11
CA GLY A 251 12.87 -11.60 -8.47
C GLY A 251 14.14 -12.47 -8.49
N TYR A 252 14.76 -12.60 -9.66
CA TYR A 252 16.01 -13.36 -9.84
C TYR A 252 17.15 -12.83 -8.97
N MET A 253 17.33 -11.51 -8.92
CA MET A 253 18.38 -10.89 -8.11
C MET A 253 18.20 -11.12 -6.61
N LYS A 254 16.97 -11.07 -6.11
CA LYS A 254 16.69 -11.35 -4.70
C LYS A 254 16.81 -12.84 -4.37
N GLY A 255 16.45 -13.73 -5.29
CA GLY A 255 16.68 -15.16 -5.15
C GLY A 255 18.16 -15.54 -5.15
N SER A 256 19.01 -14.81 -5.86
CA SER A 256 20.47 -15.04 -5.94
C SER A 256 21.28 -14.46 -4.77
N LYS A 257 20.73 -13.60 -3.90
CA LYS A 257 21.45 -13.15 -2.70
C LYS A 257 21.42 -14.28 -1.66
N PRO A 258 22.56 -14.93 -1.31
CA PRO A 258 22.55 -15.98 -0.31
C PRO A 258 22.04 -15.41 1.01
N HIS A 259 21.08 -16.10 1.63
CA HIS A 259 20.64 -15.85 3.00
C HIS A 259 21.90 -15.86 3.88
N HIS A 260 22.43 -14.69 4.22
CA HIS A 260 23.49 -14.60 5.22
C HIS A 260 22.85 -15.02 6.55
N LYS A 261 22.93 -16.32 6.86
CA LYS A 261 22.75 -16.84 8.21
C LYS A 261 23.72 -16.01 9.06
N LYS A 262 23.18 -15.12 9.90
CA LYS A 262 23.94 -14.61 11.04
C LYS A 262 24.43 -15.85 11.79
N LYS A 263 25.74 -16.11 11.74
CA LYS A 263 26.37 -17.04 12.67
C LYS A 263 26.02 -16.54 14.07
N ALA A 264 25.39 -17.42 14.83
CA ALA A 264 25.32 -17.28 16.27
C ALA A 264 26.71 -17.64 16.78
N ASP A 265 27.48 -16.64 17.18
CA ASP A 265 28.58 -16.76 18.12
C ASP A 265 28.13 -16.08 19.42
#